data_AF-A0A3Q3LS66-F1
#
_entry.id   AF-A0A3Q3LS66-F1
#
_cell.length_a   1.000
_cell.length_b   1.000
_cell.length_c   1.000
_cell.angle_alpha   90.00
_cell.angle_beta   90.00
_cell.angle_gamma   90.00
#
_symmetry.space_group_name_H-M   'P 1'
#
loop_
_entity.id
_entity.type
_entity.pdbx_description
1 polymer ?
#
loop_
_entity_poly.entity_id
_entity_poly.type
_entity_poly.pdbx_seq_one_letter_code
_entity_poly.pdbx_strand_id
1 'polypeptide(L)'
;MSDMHPPESVYNLIPEDKVHIHKPPRYMSKFRPMVVLEKKLTKDTMKTMGPAKVEVTPPENYLKKHSKEPKLLEQTQSSKVLCTTCTMKKPAVPKRTEQPPMGIHTKRDFLRTTTAVPMRPQPTYVDSKKGHKQHLENSGLVPKYIKKKDYGEVPEYLHKRNEEEQRAQEEYDNFVKEQKEQGAMKHLSDVERQAILEGLKKNWDELHHEYQGLSLVTNTLSKKARKERLEIAMKQLENDIDLFERFKTIYIPNN
;
A
#
# COMPACT_ATOMS: atom_id res chain seq x y z
N MET A 1 2.38 52.56 -13.58
CA MET A 1 3.35 53.47 -14.20
C MET A 1 2.52 54.59 -14.80
N SER A 2 2.48 55.72 -14.10
CA SER A 2 1.74 56.91 -14.52
C SER A 2 2.47 57.56 -15.68
N ASP A 3 1.86 57.44 -16.84
CA ASP A 3 2.28 58.02 -18.11
C ASP A 3 2.47 59.54 -17.98
N MET A 4 3.73 59.99 -17.88
CA MET A 4 4.14 61.39 -18.01
C MET A 4 3.87 61.87 -19.43
N HIS A 5 2.64 62.31 -19.70
CA HIS A 5 2.33 63.08 -20.89
C HIS A 5 2.10 64.54 -20.47
N PRO A 6 2.62 65.51 -21.23
CA PRO A 6 2.35 66.92 -20.98
C PRO A 6 0.83 67.16 -21.03
N PRO A 7 0.29 68.12 -20.24
CA PRO A 7 -1.15 68.36 -20.13
C PRO A 7 -1.80 68.72 -21.48
N GLU A 8 -1.00 69.26 -22.40
CA GLU A 8 -1.40 69.59 -23.76
C GLU A 8 -0.48 68.85 -24.73
N SER A 9 -1.07 67.97 -25.54
CA SER A 9 -0.38 67.23 -26.60
C SER A 9 -1.21 67.31 -27.88
N VAL A 10 -0.58 67.68 -28.99
CA VAL A 10 -1.23 67.80 -30.30
C VAL A 10 -1.90 66.49 -30.73
N TYR A 11 -1.37 65.36 -30.27
CA TYR A 11 -1.90 64.02 -30.58
C TYR A 11 -3.21 63.68 -29.83
N ASN A 12 -3.56 64.42 -28.77
CA ASN A 12 -4.79 64.23 -27.99
C ASN A 12 -5.92 65.21 -28.39
N LEU A 13 -5.74 65.99 -29.46
CA LEU A 13 -6.73 66.98 -29.92
C LEU A 13 -8.01 66.34 -30.48
N ILE A 14 -7.91 65.11 -30.98
CA ILE A 14 -9.04 64.34 -31.50
C ILE A 14 -9.35 63.25 -30.46
N PRO A 15 -10.51 63.28 -29.78
CA PRO A 15 -10.89 62.24 -28.84
C PRO A 15 -10.92 60.88 -29.52
N GLU A 16 -10.34 59.85 -28.91
CA GLU A 16 -10.50 58.48 -29.42
C GLU A 16 -11.97 58.04 -29.31
N ASP A 17 -12.48 57.45 -30.38
CA ASP A 17 -13.83 56.91 -30.41
C ASP A 17 -13.96 55.77 -29.40
N LYS A 18 -14.65 56.04 -28.29
CA LYS A 18 -14.95 55.02 -27.28
C LYS A 18 -15.85 53.96 -27.91
N VAL A 19 -15.32 52.77 -28.15
CA VAL A 19 -16.10 51.63 -28.65
C VAL A 19 -17.22 51.33 -27.66
N HIS A 20 -18.48 51.62 -28.04
CA HIS A 20 -19.63 51.37 -27.19
C HIS A 20 -19.90 49.87 -27.11
N ILE A 21 -19.60 49.24 -25.98
CA ILE A 21 -19.85 47.81 -25.77
C ILE A 21 -21.36 47.58 -25.70
N HIS A 22 -21.95 47.07 -26.78
CA HIS A 22 -23.36 46.67 -26.79
C HIS A 22 -23.55 45.41 -25.93
N LYS A 23 -24.48 45.49 -24.96
CA LYS A 23 -24.83 44.36 -24.12
C LYS A 23 -25.44 43.24 -24.98
N PRO A 24 -25.06 41.97 -24.76
CA PRO A 24 -25.65 40.86 -25.50
C PRO A 24 -27.15 40.74 -25.20
N PRO A 25 -27.94 40.18 -26.14
CA PRO A 25 -29.36 39.95 -25.92
C PRO A 25 -29.59 39.00 -24.73
N ARG A 26 -30.67 39.26 -24.00
CA ARG A 26 -31.06 38.46 -22.82
C ARG A 26 -31.41 37.03 -23.24
N TYR A 27 -30.92 36.04 -22.48
CA TYR A 27 -31.28 34.63 -22.69
C TYR A 27 -32.79 34.39 -22.59
N MET A 28 -33.32 33.53 -23.47
CA MET A 28 -34.71 33.08 -23.47
C MET A 28 -34.77 31.56 -23.49
N SER A 29 -35.57 30.97 -22.59
CA SER A 29 -35.74 29.51 -22.49
C SER A 29 -36.41 28.93 -23.74
N LYS A 30 -35.89 27.79 -24.21
CA LYS A 30 -36.46 27.00 -25.33
C LYS A 30 -37.91 26.55 -25.06
N PHE A 31 -38.29 26.41 -23.80
CA PHE A 31 -39.63 25.95 -23.39
C PHE A 31 -40.64 27.09 -23.20
N ARG A 32 -40.22 28.35 -23.38
CA ARG A 32 -41.10 29.53 -23.28
C ARG A 32 -42.38 29.41 -24.12
N PRO A 33 -42.37 28.99 -25.41
CA PRO A 33 -43.61 28.88 -26.19
C PRO A 33 -44.57 27.82 -25.63
N MET A 34 -44.07 26.67 -25.17
CA MET A 34 -44.89 25.60 -24.60
C MET A 34 -45.63 26.05 -23.35
N VAL A 35 -44.92 26.71 -22.43
CA VAL A 35 -45.51 27.26 -21.19
C VAL A 35 -46.57 28.32 -21.48
N VAL A 36 -46.42 29.11 -22.54
CA VAL A 36 -47.44 30.09 -22.96
C VAL A 36 -48.71 29.39 -23.47
N LEU A 37 -48.57 28.28 -24.20
CA LEU A 37 -49.71 27.50 -24.69
C LEU A 37 -50.46 26.81 -23.54
N GLU A 38 -49.74 26.16 -22.63
CA GLU A 38 -50.35 25.51 -21.45
C GLU A 38 -51.13 26.50 -20.58
N LYS A 39 -50.55 27.68 -20.33
CA LYS A 39 -51.22 28.75 -19.58
C LYS A 39 -52.42 29.35 -20.28
N LYS A 40 -52.52 29.25 -21.60
CA LYS A 40 -53.68 29.70 -22.38
C LYS A 40 -54.78 28.63 -22.39
N LEU A 41 -54.43 27.35 -22.54
CA LEU A 41 -55.38 26.23 -22.56
C LEU A 41 -56.15 26.07 -21.26
N THR A 42 -55.51 26.36 -20.12
CA THR A 42 -56.15 26.27 -18.80
C THR A 42 -57.08 27.43 -18.47
N LYS A 43 -57.19 28.43 -19.34
CA LYS A 43 -58.01 29.62 -19.12
C LYS A 43 -59.18 29.66 -20.11
N ASP A 44 -60.39 29.49 -19.60
CA ASP A 44 -61.61 29.77 -20.36
C ASP A 44 -61.69 31.28 -20.64
N THR A 45 -61.99 31.67 -21.89
CA THR A 45 -61.89 33.07 -22.37
C THR A 45 -62.77 34.07 -21.62
N MET A 46 -63.81 33.62 -20.90
CA MET A 46 -64.85 34.48 -20.30
C MET A 46 -65.23 34.08 -18.85
N LYS A 47 -64.36 33.37 -18.13
CA LYS A 47 -64.69 32.71 -16.85
C LYS A 47 -65.12 33.64 -15.71
N THR A 48 -64.55 34.85 -15.62
CA THR A 48 -64.72 35.72 -14.44
C THR A 48 -65.94 36.64 -14.54
N MET A 49 -66.20 37.25 -15.69
CA MET A 49 -67.25 38.28 -15.86
C MET A 49 -68.24 38.00 -17.01
N GLY A 50 -68.11 36.87 -17.73
CA GLY A 50 -68.97 36.56 -18.87
C GLY A 50 -68.79 37.51 -20.08
N PRO A 51 -69.57 37.33 -21.16
CA PRO A 51 -69.55 38.23 -22.31
C PRO A 51 -70.22 39.58 -22.00
N ALA A 52 -69.67 40.67 -22.55
CA ALA A 52 -70.18 42.03 -22.33
C ALA A 52 -71.59 42.26 -22.91
N LYS A 53 -71.92 41.57 -24.00
CA LYS A 53 -73.27 41.48 -24.56
C LYS A 53 -73.56 40.01 -24.79
N VAL A 54 -74.58 39.48 -24.13
CA VAL A 54 -75.05 38.11 -24.35
C VAL A 54 -75.88 38.13 -25.62
N GLU A 55 -75.44 37.39 -26.63
CA GLU A 55 -76.24 37.19 -27.84
C GLU A 55 -77.51 36.42 -27.47
N VAL A 56 -78.65 37.09 -27.54
CA VAL A 56 -79.96 36.46 -27.31
C VAL A 56 -80.33 35.72 -28.59
N THR A 57 -80.51 34.40 -28.50
CA THR A 57 -80.96 33.60 -29.64
C THR A 57 -82.33 34.11 -30.10
N PRO A 58 -82.54 34.39 -31.39
CA PRO A 58 -83.83 34.83 -31.90
C PRO A 58 -84.93 33.78 -31.61
N PRO A 59 -86.19 34.20 -31.38
CA PRO A 59 -87.26 33.33 -30.89
C PRO A 59 -87.62 32.17 -31.83
N GLU A 60 -87.21 32.22 -33.09
CA GLU A 60 -87.33 31.12 -34.06
C GLU A 60 -86.44 29.91 -33.71
N ASN A 61 -85.32 30.13 -33.03
CA ASN A 61 -84.37 29.10 -32.61
C ASN A 61 -84.64 28.63 -31.18
N TYR A 62 -85.89 28.28 -30.88
CA TYR A 62 -86.26 27.70 -29.60
C TYR A 62 -85.67 26.29 -29.43
N LEU A 63 -85.43 25.90 -28.17
CA LEU A 63 -84.87 24.60 -27.82
C LEU A 63 -85.85 23.48 -28.24
N LYS A 64 -85.46 22.63 -29.18
CA LYS A 64 -86.25 21.48 -29.62
C LYS A 64 -86.00 20.27 -28.72
N LYS A 65 -87.00 19.39 -28.59
CA LYS A 65 -86.87 18.13 -27.85
C LYS A 65 -85.67 17.33 -28.39
N HIS A 66 -84.84 16.78 -27.50
CA HIS A 66 -83.63 16.01 -27.81
C HIS A 66 -82.48 16.79 -28.51
N SER A 67 -82.50 18.13 -28.55
CA SER A 67 -81.46 18.90 -29.28
C SER A 67 -80.09 18.95 -28.58
N LYS A 68 -80.04 18.73 -27.26
CA LYS A 68 -78.82 18.73 -26.43
C LYS A 68 -78.37 17.32 -26.05
N GLU A 69 -79.08 16.29 -26.51
CA GLU A 69 -78.69 14.93 -26.22
C GLU A 69 -77.46 14.56 -27.06
N PRO A 70 -76.42 13.99 -26.45
CA PRO A 70 -75.27 13.49 -27.20
C PRO A 70 -75.75 12.35 -28.10
N LYS A 71 -75.69 12.56 -29.41
CA LYS A 71 -75.95 11.47 -30.37
C LYS A 71 -74.81 10.46 -30.27
N LEU A 72 -75.08 9.33 -29.64
CA LEU A 72 -74.20 8.17 -29.72
C LEU A 72 -74.30 7.60 -31.14
N LEU A 73 -73.16 7.36 -31.77
CA LEU A 73 -73.09 6.70 -33.08
C LEU A 73 -73.71 5.30 -32.97
N GLU A 74 -74.61 4.95 -33.90
CA GLU A 74 -75.12 3.59 -34.00
C GLU A 74 -73.96 2.62 -34.32
N GLN A 75 -73.82 1.57 -33.50
CA GLN A 75 -72.82 0.53 -33.71
C GLN A 75 -73.21 -0.34 -34.91
N THR A 76 -72.78 0.06 -36.11
CA THR A 76 -72.71 -0.85 -37.26
C THR A 76 -71.69 -1.94 -36.92
N GLN A 77 -72.05 -3.21 -37.11
CA GLN A 77 -71.34 -4.44 -36.70
C GLN A 77 -69.91 -4.63 -37.30
N SER A 78 -69.25 -3.58 -37.78
CA SER A 78 -67.96 -3.67 -38.45
C SER A 78 -66.98 -2.54 -38.13
N SER A 79 -67.16 -1.81 -37.02
CA SER A 79 -66.10 -0.93 -36.50
C SER A 79 -65.34 -1.58 -35.35
N LYS A 80 -64.35 -2.40 -35.72
CA LYS A 80 -63.24 -2.79 -34.82
C LYS A 80 -62.40 -1.54 -34.53
N VAL A 81 -62.91 -0.64 -33.69
CA VAL A 81 -62.10 0.39 -33.05
C VAL A 81 -61.73 -0.16 -31.68
N LEU A 82 -60.43 -0.41 -31.59
CA LEU A 82 -59.66 -0.99 -30.50
C LEU A 82 -60.09 -0.44 -29.13
N CYS A 83 -61.13 -1.04 -28.55
CA CYS A 83 -61.39 -0.92 -27.13
C CYS A 83 -60.21 -1.62 -26.46
N THR A 84 -59.37 -0.85 -25.79
CA THR A 84 -58.27 -1.32 -24.95
C THR A 84 -58.85 -2.33 -23.97
N THR A 85 -58.78 -3.59 -24.36
CA THR A 85 -59.24 -4.72 -23.57
C THR A 85 -58.57 -4.59 -22.22
N CYS A 86 -59.37 -4.56 -21.15
CA CYS A 86 -58.87 -4.77 -19.81
C CYS A 86 -58.20 -6.15 -19.83
N THR A 87 -56.88 -6.17 -19.94
CA THR A 87 -56.08 -7.36 -20.27
C THR A 87 -55.90 -8.29 -19.08
N MET A 88 -56.83 -8.33 -18.12
CA MET A 88 -56.75 -9.27 -17.00
C MET A 88 -58.13 -9.88 -16.74
N LYS A 89 -58.49 -10.88 -17.56
CA LYS A 89 -59.56 -11.81 -17.17
C LYS A 89 -59.02 -12.62 -15.99
N LYS A 90 -59.72 -12.61 -14.86
CA LYS A 90 -59.41 -13.49 -13.73
C LYS A 90 -59.34 -14.94 -14.23
N PRO A 91 -58.37 -15.76 -13.76
CA PRO A 91 -58.28 -17.15 -14.17
C PRO A 91 -59.59 -17.88 -13.83
N ALA A 92 -59.94 -18.88 -14.63
CA ALA A 92 -61.10 -19.73 -14.36
C ALA A 92 -60.90 -20.46 -13.02
N VAL A 93 -62.00 -20.64 -12.28
CA VAL A 93 -61.97 -21.32 -10.98
C VAL A 93 -61.54 -22.78 -11.18
N PRO A 94 -60.61 -23.33 -10.35
CA PRO A 94 -60.18 -24.72 -10.47
C PRO A 94 -61.35 -25.70 -10.42
N LYS A 95 -61.26 -26.78 -11.20
CA LYS A 95 -62.31 -27.79 -11.23
C LYS A 95 -62.24 -28.66 -9.98
N ARG A 96 -63.38 -29.21 -9.56
CA ARG A 96 -63.49 -30.05 -8.35
C ARG A 96 -62.58 -31.29 -8.35
N THR A 97 -62.19 -31.77 -9.53
CA THR A 97 -61.33 -32.94 -9.73
C THR A 97 -59.83 -32.59 -9.77
N GLU A 98 -59.47 -31.30 -9.79
CA GLU A 98 -58.10 -30.83 -9.89
C GLU A 98 -57.47 -30.75 -8.49
N GLN A 99 -56.48 -31.61 -8.22
CA GLN A 99 -55.74 -31.55 -6.96
C GLN A 99 -54.78 -30.36 -6.98
N PRO A 100 -54.83 -29.45 -5.98
CA PRO A 100 -53.93 -28.32 -5.93
C PRO A 100 -52.49 -28.83 -5.81
N PRO A 101 -51.49 -28.10 -6.34
CA PRO A 101 -50.09 -28.45 -6.14
C PRO A 101 -49.79 -28.41 -4.64
N MET A 102 -49.77 -29.60 -4.03
CA MET A 102 -49.50 -29.78 -2.61
C MET A 102 -48.03 -29.51 -2.33
N GLY A 103 -47.69 -28.24 -2.08
CA GLY A 103 -46.37 -27.81 -1.62
C GLY A 103 -45.23 -28.04 -2.61
N ILE A 104 -44.35 -27.05 -2.76
CA ILE A 104 -43.09 -27.25 -3.48
C ILE A 104 -42.22 -28.14 -2.59
N HIS A 105 -42.30 -29.46 -2.78
CA HIS A 105 -41.40 -30.41 -2.14
C HIS A 105 -40.03 -30.38 -2.86
N THR A 106 -39.29 -29.29 -2.71
CA THR A 106 -37.89 -29.25 -3.14
C THR A 106 -37.05 -30.12 -2.21
N LYS A 107 -36.36 -31.12 -2.74
CA LYS A 107 -35.31 -31.91 -2.06
C LYS A 107 -34.06 -31.09 -1.71
N ARG A 108 -34.18 -29.77 -1.55
CA ARG A 108 -33.04 -28.88 -1.28
C ARG A 108 -32.90 -28.72 0.22
N ASP A 109 -31.74 -29.09 0.75
CA ASP A 109 -31.47 -29.00 2.19
C ASP A 109 -31.37 -27.53 2.63
N PHE A 110 -32.42 -27.02 3.28
CA PHE A 110 -32.48 -25.64 3.79
C PHE A 110 -31.55 -25.37 4.98
N LEU A 111 -30.92 -26.41 5.55
CA LEU A 111 -29.94 -26.29 6.63
C LEU A 111 -28.58 -25.80 6.12
N ARG A 112 -28.27 -26.05 4.85
CA ARG A 112 -27.15 -25.39 4.18
C ARG A 112 -27.69 -24.14 3.52
N THR A 113 -27.80 -23.08 4.31
CA THR A 113 -27.80 -21.72 3.77
C THR A 113 -26.52 -21.57 2.96
N THR A 114 -26.57 -21.90 1.67
CA THR A 114 -25.54 -21.49 0.72
C THR A 114 -25.58 -19.97 0.76
N THR A 115 -24.72 -19.40 1.58
CA THR A 115 -24.27 -18.02 1.47
C THR A 115 -23.70 -17.92 0.06
N ALA A 116 -24.56 -17.58 -0.90
CA ALA A 116 -24.13 -17.21 -2.23
C ALA A 116 -23.30 -15.95 -2.02
N VAL A 117 -21.98 -16.14 -1.87
CA VAL A 117 -21.04 -15.05 -1.75
C VAL A 117 -21.25 -14.22 -3.01
N PRO A 118 -21.66 -12.95 -2.90
CA PRO A 118 -21.92 -12.14 -4.07
C PRO A 118 -20.62 -12.08 -4.87
N MET A 119 -20.63 -12.68 -6.08
CA MET A 119 -19.48 -12.63 -6.97
C MET A 119 -19.25 -11.17 -7.31
N ARG A 120 -18.08 -10.65 -6.94
CA ARG A 120 -17.69 -9.30 -7.33
C ARG A 120 -17.63 -9.25 -8.86
N PRO A 121 -18.24 -8.24 -9.50
CA PRO A 121 -18.15 -8.09 -10.95
C PRO A 121 -16.69 -7.87 -11.34
N GLN A 122 -16.31 -8.40 -12.51
CA GLN A 122 -14.96 -8.19 -13.03
C GLN A 122 -14.74 -6.69 -13.30
N PRO A 123 -13.57 -6.14 -12.96
CA PRO A 123 -13.24 -4.74 -13.22
C PRO A 123 -13.24 -4.48 -14.73
N THR A 124 -14.08 -3.55 -15.16
CA THR A 124 -14.24 -3.15 -16.57
C THR A 124 -14.22 -1.63 -16.69
N TYR A 125 -13.55 -1.12 -17.71
CA TYR A 125 -13.58 0.29 -18.08
C TYR A 125 -14.56 0.53 -19.24
N VAL A 126 -15.17 1.72 -19.27
CA VAL A 126 -16.15 2.14 -20.27
C VAL A 126 -15.63 3.36 -21.00
N ASP A 127 -15.33 3.21 -22.28
CA ASP A 127 -14.73 4.27 -23.10
C ASP A 127 -15.78 5.06 -23.91
N SER A 128 -16.84 4.39 -24.36
CA SER A 128 -17.86 4.98 -25.23
C SER A 128 -19.10 5.45 -24.49
N LYS A 129 -19.70 6.56 -24.93
CA LYS A 129 -21.03 7.05 -24.48
C LYS A 129 -22.14 6.02 -24.66
N LYS A 130 -21.97 5.05 -25.57
CA LYS A 130 -22.90 3.92 -25.80
C LYS A 130 -22.69 2.75 -24.82
N GLY A 131 -21.74 2.83 -23.89
CA GLY A 131 -21.54 1.82 -22.85
C GLY A 131 -20.70 0.62 -23.27
N HIS A 132 -19.82 0.75 -24.28
CA HIS A 132 -18.89 -0.32 -24.66
C HIS A 132 -17.92 -0.62 -23.50
N LYS A 133 -17.95 -1.85 -22.96
CA LYS A 133 -17.16 -2.28 -21.80
C LYS A 133 -15.97 -3.12 -22.25
N GLN A 134 -14.78 -2.81 -21.74
CA GLN A 134 -13.58 -3.64 -21.91
C GLN A 134 -13.06 -4.11 -20.56
N HIS A 135 -12.56 -5.34 -20.51
CA HIS A 135 -11.94 -5.90 -19.31
C HIS A 135 -10.61 -5.22 -18.99
N LEU A 136 -10.43 -4.83 -17.73
CA LEU A 136 -9.28 -4.03 -17.31
C LEU A 136 -7.97 -4.83 -17.28
N GLU A 137 -8.05 -6.14 -17.04
CA GLU A 137 -6.89 -7.04 -16.92
C GLU A 137 -6.02 -7.13 -18.19
N ASN A 138 -6.61 -6.98 -19.38
CA ASN A 138 -5.91 -7.19 -20.66
C ASN A 138 -5.75 -5.90 -21.48
N SER A 139 -6.30 -4.78 -21.02
CA SER A 139 -6.29 -3.51 -21.76
C SER A 139 -4.95 -2.76 -21.67
N GLY A 140 -4.00 -3.21 -20.84
CA GLY A 140 -2.73 -2.51 -20.60
C GLY A 140 -2.87 -1.25 -19.75
N LEU A 141 -4.09 -0.88 -19.35
CA LEU A 141 -4.37 0.25 -18.46
C LEU A 141 -3.92 -0.02 -17.01
N VAL A 142 -3.79 -1.31 -16.63
CA VAL A 142 -3.30 -1.73 -15.32
C VAL A 142 -1.92 -2.37 -15.47
N PRO A 143 -0.90 -1.85 -14.76
CA PRO A 143 0.43 -2.45 -14.75
C PRO A 143 0.40 -3.90 -14.24
N LYS A 144 0.96 -4.83 -15.01
CA LYS A 144 1.19 -6.22 -14.57
C LYS A 144 2.57 -6.32 -13.93
N TYR A 145 2.64 -6.16 -12.62
CA TYR A 145 3.91 -6.24 -11.87
C TYR A 145 4.61 -7.60 -11.99
N ILE A 146 3.87 -8.68 -12.30
CA ILE A 146 4.41 -10.02 -12.59
C ILE A 146 5.37 -9.99 -13.80
N LYS A 147 5.17 -9.07 -14.74
CA LYS A 147 5.96 -8.95 -15.97
C LYS A 147 7.10 -7.93 -15.85
N LYS A 148 7.46 -7.52 -14.63
CA LYS A 148 8.63 -6.65 -14.41
C LYS A 148 9.90 -7.42 -14.83
N LYS A 149 10.90 -6.73 -15.37
CA LYS A 149 12.17 -7.34 -15.81
C LYS A 149 12.88 -8.02 -14.64
N ASP A 150 13.02 -7.31 -13.53
CA ASP A 150 13.68 -7.77 -12.31
C ASP A 150 12.68 -8.47 -11.35
N TYR A 151 11.66 -9.15 -11.90
CA TYR A 151 10.71 -9.88 -11.08
C TYR A 151 11.36 -11.14 -10.52
N GLY A 152 11.46 -11.24 -9.20
CA GLY A 152 12.13 -12.35 -8.51
C GLY A 152 13.63 -12.15 -8.30
N GLU A 153 14.21 -11.07 -8.82
CA GLU A 153 15.59 -10.69 -8.56
C GLU A 153 15.69 -9.78 -7.32
N VAL A 154 16.77 -9.93 -6.57
CA VAL A 154 17.07 -9.07 -5.41
C VAL A 154 17.64 -7.74 -5.93
N PRO A 155 17.05 -6.59 -5.57
CA PRO A 155 17.57 -5.30 -5.99
C PRO A 155 19.02 -5.03 -5.56
N GLU A 156 19.79 -4.37 -6.43
CA GLU A 156 21.21 -4.04 -6.22
C GLU A 156 21.48 -3.29 -4.90
N TYR A 157 20.55 -2.43 -4.46
CA TYR A 157 20.73 -1.67 -3.22
C TYR A 157 20.75 -2.57 -1.97
N LEU A 158 20.08 -3.73 -1.99
CA LEU A 158 20.12 -4.68 -0.89
C LEU A 158 21.47 -5.39 -0.80
N HIS A 159 22.11 -5.66 -1.95
CA HIS A 159 23.48 -6.18 -1.96
C HIS A 159 24.46 -5.17 -1.35
N LYS A 160 24.40 -3.91 -1.78
CA LYS A 160 25.24 -2.82 -1.23
C LYS A 160 25.06 -2.67 0.28
N ARG A 161 23.80 -2.70 0.74
CA ARG A 161 23.49 -2.63 2.16
C ARG A 161 24.06 -3.81 2.95
N ASN A 162 23.92 -5.03 2.43
CA ASN A 162 24.46 -6.22 3.10
C ASN A 162 25.99 -6.17 3.16
N GLU A 163 26.66 -5.69 2.11
CA GLU A 163 28.12 -5.50 2.08
C GLU A 163 28.59 -4.43 3.07
N GLU A 164 27.83 -3.34 3.24
CA GLU A 164 28.09 -2.33 4.27
C GLU A 164 27.92 -2.91 5.68
N GLU A 165 26.84 -3.66 5.92
CA GLU A 165 26.59 -4.32 7.21
C GLU A 165 27.69 -5.36 7.53
N GLN A 166 28.14 -6.14 6.55
CA GLN A 166 29.24 -7.09 6.71
C GLN A 166 30.56 -6.39 7.03
N ARG A 167 30.92 -5.33 6.29
CA ARG A 167 32.14 -4.55 6.58
C ARG A 167 32.12 -3.95 7.97
N ALA A 168 30.99 -3.39 8.40
CA ALA A 168 30.85 -2.84 9.74
C ALA A 168 30.98 -3.91 10.84
N GLN A 169 30.48 -5.12 10.59
CA GLN A 169 30.66 -6.26 11.50
C GLN A 169 32.13 -6.69 11.57
N GLU A 170 32.80 -6.83 10.43
CA GLU A 170 34.22 -7.19 10.38
C GLU A 170 35.10 -6.14 11.08
N GLU A 171 34.84 -4.86 10.87
CA GLU A 171 35.54 -3.77 11.56
C GLU A 171 35.34 -3.83 13.08
N TYR A 172 34.11 -4.08 13.54
CA TYR A 172 33.81 -4.25 14.96
C TYR A 172 34.52 -5.47 15.56
N ASP A 173 34.47 -6.61 14.88
CA ASP A 173 35.11 -7.84 15.31
C ASP A 173 36.63 -7.69 15.37
N ASN A 174 37.23 -7.00 14.38
CA ASN A 174 38.65 -6.67 14.38
C ASN A 174 39.02 -5.75 15.55
N PHE A 175 38.23 -4.73 15.84
CA PHE A 175 38.45 -3.84 16.99
C PHE A 175 38.38 -4.60 18.32
N VAL A 176 37.37 -5.45 18.49
CA VAL A 176 37.22 -6.29 19.69
C VAL A 176 38.41 -7.26 19.82
N LYS A 177 38.85 -7.85 18.71
CA LYS A 177 40.02 -8.73 18.68
C LYS A 177 41.28 -7.98 19.08
N GLU A 178 41.51 -6.79 18.54
CA GLU A 178 42.67 -5.97 18.89
C GLU A 178 42.65 -5.56 20.36
N GLN A 179 41.50 -5.13 20.89
CA GLN A 179 41.34 -4.84 22.33
C GLN A 179 41.64 -6.07 23.19
N LYS A 180 41.18 -7.25 22.75
CA LYS A 180 41.46 -8.51 23.42
C LYS A 180 42.93 -8.88 23.35
N GLU A 181 43.61 -8.63 22.24
CA GLU A 181 45.05 -8.87 22.06
C GLU A 181 45.89 -7.89 22.88
N GLN A 182 45.50 -6.61 22.95
CA GLN A 182 46.15 -5.59 23.78
C GLN A 182 46.01 -5.92 25.28
N GLY A 183 44.83 -6.41 25.69
CA GLY A 183 44.60 -6.91 27.05
C GLY A 183 45.13 -8.31 27.32
N ALA A 184 45.49 -9.07 26.28
CA ALA A 184 46.00 -10.42 26.44
C ALA A 184 47.47 -10.40 26.87
N MET A 185 47.75 -11.16 27.92
CA MET A 185 49.13 -11.48 28.30
C MET A 185 49.80 -12.24 27.15
N LYS A 186 51.09 -11.98 26.90
CA LYS A 186 51.86 -12.70 25.88
C LYS A 186 51.90 -14.19 26.25
N HIS A 187 51.45 -15.03 25.34
CA HIS A 187 51.58 -16.48 25.50
C HIS A 187 52.95 -16.93 24.98
N LEU A 188 53.73 -17.63 25.82
CA LEU A 188 54.99 -18.23 25.39
C LEU A 188 54.73 -19.31 24.33
N SER A 189 55.36 -19.18 23.17
CA SER A 189 55.27 -20.25 22.16
C SER A 189 55.97 -21.52 22.66
N ASP A 190 55.54 -22.68 22.15
CA ASP A 190 56.15 -23.96 22.50
C ASP A 190 57.66 -23.99 22.19
N VAL A 191 58.09 -23.28 21.15
CA VAL A 191 59.49 -23.16 20.74
C VAL A 191 60.29 -22.34 21.74
N GLU A 192 59.79 -21.17 22.15
CA GLU A 192 60.43 -20.34 23.17
C GLU A 192 60.51 -21.07 24.51
N ARG A 193 59.43 -21.79 24.89
CA ARG A 193 59.41 -22.63 26.09
C ARG A 193 60.50 -23.69 26.06
N GLN A 194 60.66 -24.40 24.94
CA GLN A 194 61.71 -25.41 24.79
C GLN A 194 63.11 -24.79 24.86
N ALA A 195 63.33 -23.65 24.22
CA ALA A 195 64.60 -22.93 24.28
C ALA A 195 64.96 -22.51 25.72
N ILE A 196 63.99 -22.01 26.50
CA ILE A 196 64.18 -21.68 27.91
C ILE A 196 64.49 -22.94 28.73
N LEU A 197 63.75 -24.02 28.51
CA LEU A 197 63.95 -25.28 29.23
C LEU A 197 65.34 -25.88 28.96
N GLU A 198 65.80 -25.85 27.71
CA GLU A 198 67.17 -26.25 27.36
C GLU A 198 68.22 -25.36 28.02
N GLY A 199 67.98 -24.05 28.08
CA GLY A 199 68.85 -23.10 28.80
C GLY A 199 68.93 -23.39 30.30
N LEU A 200 67.80 -23.66 30.95
CA LEU A 200 67.73 -24.02 32.37
C LEU A 200 68.46 -25.34 32.64
N LYS A 201 68.27 -26.35 31.79
CA LYS A 201 68.96 -27.64 31.91
C LYS A 201 70.47 -27.50 31.76
N LYS A 202 70.95 -26.72 30.79
CA LYS A 202 72.38 -26.41 30.62
C LYS A 202 72.97 -25.72 31.86
N ASN A 203 72.28 -24.71 32.39
CA ASN A 203 72.72 -24.00 33.60
C ASN A 203 72.73 -24.94 34.83
N TRP A 204 71.75 -25.84 34.93
CA TRP A 204 71.74 -26.86 35.98
C TRP A 204 72.93 -27.82 35.83
N ASP A 205 73.24 -28.27 34.62
CA ASP A 205 74.40 -29.14 34.33
C ASP A 205 75.73 -28.45 34.71
N GLU A 206 75.87 -27.15 34.40
CA GLU A 206 77.03 -26.34 34.76
C GLU A 206 77.21 -26.24 36.29
N LEU A 207 76.15 -25.86 37.01
CA LEU A 207 76.16 -25.78 38.48
C LEU A 207 76.36 -27.15 39.14
N HIS A 208 75.79 -28.20 38.56
CA HIS A 208 75.99 -29.56 39.03
C HIS A 208 77.45 -29.99 38.85
N HIS A 209 78.08 -29.63 37.74
CA HIS A 209 79.49 -29.91 37.51
C HIS A 209 80.39 -29.18 38.51
N GLU A 210 80.10 -27.91 38.82
CA GLU A 210 80.80 -27.17 39.88
C GLU A 210 80.62 -27.82 41.27
N TYR A 211 79.40 -28.31 41.56
CA TYR A 211 79.10 -29.01 42.80
C TYR A 211 79.86 -30.34 42.90
N GLN A 212 79.93 -31.11 41.82
CA GLN A 212 80.71 -32.35 41.75
C GLN A 212 82.22 -32.09 41.92
N GLY A 213 82.71 -30.94 41.46
CA GLY A 213 84.10 -30.51 41.63
C GLY A 213 84.48 -30.06 43.04
N LEU A 214 83.54 -30.07 44.00
CA LEU A 214 83.83 -29.73 45.39
C LEU A 214 84.70 -30.80 46.08
N SER A 215 85.59 -30.35 46.95
CA SER A 215 86.41 -31.25 47.77
C SER A 215 85.56 -32.05 48.76
N LEU A 216 85.86 -33.35 48.91
CA LEU A 216 85.20 -34.27 49.85
C LEU A 216 85.22 -33.75 51.30
N VAL A 217 86.26 -33.01 51.69
CA VAL A 217 86.41 -32.45 53.05
C VAL A 217 85.86 -31.03 53.11
N THR A 218 84.65 -30.88 53.66
CA THR A 218 83.89 -29.62 53.75
C THR A 218 83.79 -29.07 55.17
N ASN A 219 84.82 -29.29 55.98
CA ASN A 219 84.78 -28.95 57.42
C ASN A 219 84.88 -27.44 57.72
N THR A 220 85.33 -26.61 56.77
CA THR A 220 85.45 -25.16 56.98
C THR A 220 84.12 -24.46 56.68
N LEU A 221 83.77 -23.45 57.49
CA LEU A 221 82.51 -22.69 57.34
C LEU A 221 82.34 -22.11 55.92
N SER A 222 83.43 -21.63 55.30
CA SER A 222 83.41 -21.12 53.92
C SER A 222 83.07 -22.19 52.87
N LYS A 223 83.61 -23.41 53.02
CA LYS A 223 83.34 -24.53 52.10
C LYS A 223 81.90 -25.03 52.28
N LYS A 224 81.41 -25.09 53.51
CA LYS A 224 80.00 -25.42 53.80
C LYS A 224 79.04 -24.39 53.20
N ALA A 225 79.30 -23.10 53.39
CA ALA A 225 78.47 -22.04 52.81
C ALA A 225 78.49 -22.06 51.28
N ARG A 226 79.64 -22.34 50.64
CA ARG A 226 79.71 -22.49 49.18
C ARG A 226 78.86 -23.67 48.69
N LYS A 227 78.94 -24.81 49.37
CA LYS A 227 78.12 -26.00 49.07
C LYS A 227 76.63 -25.69 49.19
N GLU A 228 76.22 -25.06 50.29
CA GLU A 228 74.83 -24.68 50.55
C GLU A 228 74.29 -23.71 49.49
N ARG A 229 75.09 -22.74 49.04
CA ARG A 229 74.69 -21.84 47.93
C ARG A 229 74.44 -22.60 46.63
N LEU A 230 75.32 -23.54 46.29
CA LEU A 230 75.15 -24.38 45.09
C LEU A 230 73.90 -25.26 45.20
N GLU A 231 73.65 -25.87 46.36
CA GLU A 231 72.44 -26.67 46.59
C GLU A 231 71.15 -25.84 46.50
N ILE A 232 71.15 -24.62 47.04
CA ILE A 232 70.00 -23.72 46.93
C ILE A 232 69.77 -23.32 45.48
N ALA A 233 70.83 -22.96 44.74
CA ALA A 233 70.73 -22.59 43.34
C ALA A 233 70.25 -23.76 42.46
N MET A 234 70.76 -24.98 42.70
CA MET A 234 70.30 -26.18 42.00
C MET A 234 68.83 -26.47 42.27
N LYS A 235 68.39 -26.37 43.54
CA LYS A 235 66.97 -26.56 43.90
C LYS A 235 66.06 -25.51 43.26
N GLN A 236 66.53 -24.26 43.13
CA GLN A 236 65.77 -23.22 42.42
C GLN A 236 65.57 -23.60 40.96
N LEU A 237 66.64 -24.01 40.26
CA LEU A 237 66.54 -24.45 38.87
C LEU A 237 65.67 -25.71 38.69
N GLU A 238 65.73 -26.66 39.62
CA GLU A 238 64.85 -27.84 39.61
C GLU A 238 63.38 -27.45 39.73
N ASN A 239 63.04 -26.52 40.63
CA ASN A 239 61.68 -26.02 40.78
C ASN A 239 61.22 -25.26 39.53
N ASP A 240 62.10 -24.46 38.92
CA ASP A 240 61.79 -23.71 37.71
C ASP A 240 61.57 -24.67 36.52
N ILE A 241 62.45 -25.66 36.33
CA ILE A 241 62.30 -26.71 35.32
C ILE A 241 60.98 -27.47 35.50
N ASP A 242 60.67 -27.87 36.74
CA ASP A 242 59.43 -28.57 37.07
C ASP A 242 58.19 -27.71 36.78
N LEU A 243 58.24 -26.41 37.06
CA LEU A 243 57.17 -25.47 36.73
C LEU A 243 56.94 -25.39 35.21
N PHE A 244 58.01 -25.24 34.43
CA PHE A 244 57.90 -25.21 32.97
C PHE A 244 57.48 -26.57 32.39
N GLU A 245 57.89 -27.70 32.96
CA GLU A 245 57.51 -29.04 32.49
C GLU A 245 56.04 -29.35 32.80
N ARG A 246 55.55 -28.98 33.98
CA ARG A 246 54.15 -29.18 34.40
C ARG A 246 53.16 -28.32 33.62
N PHE A 247 53.50 -27.05 33.38
CA PHE A 247 52.61 -26.11 32.71
C PHE A 247 52.98 -25.95 31.23
N LYS A 248 52.13 -26.47 30.35
CA LYS A 248 52.28 -26.33 28.89
C LYS A 248 52.00 -24.89 28.41
N THR A 249 51.01 -24.24 29.01
CA THR A 249 50.54 -22.91 28.62
C THR A 249 50.95 -21.91 29.70
N ILE A 250 51.83 -20.97 29.34
CA ILE A 250 52.36 -19.96 30.27
C ILE A 250 52.10 -18.58 29.67
N TYR A 251 51.51 -17.70 30.47
CA TYR A 251 51.23 -16.32 30.11
C TYR A 251 52.18 -15.37 30.84
N ILE A 252 52.79 -14.47 30.09
CA ILE A 252 53.70 -13.44 30.59
C ILE A 252 52.98 -12.08 30.54
N PRO A 253 52.89 -11.36 31.66
CA PRO A 253 52.36 -10.00 31.65
C PRO A 253 53.27 -9.08 30.84
N ASN A 254 52.68 -8.22 29.99
CA ASN A 254 53.41 -7.19 29.27
C ASN A 254 53.72 -6.04 30.25
N ASN A 255 54.97 -5.92 30.69
CA ASN A 255 55.51 -4.74 31.38
C ASN A 255 56.22 -3.81 30.40
#